data_AF-A0A3D4T3M1-F1
#
_entry.id   AF-A0A3D4T3M1-F1
#
_cell.length_a   1.000
_cell.length_b   1.000
_cell.length_c   1.000
_cell.angle_alpha   90.00
_cell.angle_beta   90.00
_cell.angle_gamma   90.00
#
_symmetry.space_group_name_H-M   'P 1'
#
loop_
_entity.id
_entity.type
_entity.pdbx_description
1 polymer ?
#
loop_
_entity_poly.entity_id
_entity_poly.type
_entity_poly.pdbx_seq_one_letter_code
_entity_poly.pdbx_strand_id
1 'polypeptide(L)'
;MKFNGNGATSGSTASMNMTYDVAKNLTPNGFARTGYIFNGWNRFASGIGTSYSDKQSVKNLSSTNGATVNLYAKWKPITYCRNSFYL
;
A
#
# COMPACT_ATOMS: atom_id res chain seq x y z
N MET A 1 -8.40 -5.00 9.07
CA MET A 1 -7.80 -4.16 8.02
C MET A 1 -7.55 -5.00 6.78
N LYS A 2 -7.95 -4.50 5.61
CA LYS A 2 -7.80 -5.19 4.32
C LYS A 2 -6.84 -4.41 3.42
N PHE A 3 -6.02 -5.13 2.68
CA PHE A 3 -5.07 -4.57 1.72
C PHE A 3 -5.54 -4.88 0.30
N ASN A 4 -5.52 -3.87 -0.56
CA ASN A 4 -5.96 -3.95 -1.95
C ASN A 4 -4.78 -3.66 -2.87
N GLY A 5 -4.50 -4.56 -3.81
CA GLY A 5 -3.36 -4.44 -4.72
C GLY A 5 -3.45 -3.27 -5.70
N ASN A 6 -4.64 -2.68 -5.90
CA ASN A 6 -4.87 -1.46 -6.68
C ASN A 6 -4.15 -1.43 -8.04
N GLY A 7 -4.54 -2.35 -8.93
CA GLY A 7 -3.86 -2.56 -10.21
C GLY A 7 -2.62 -3.45 -10.13
N ALA A 8 -2.40 -4.15 -9.00
CA ALA A 8 -1.43 -5.23 -8.92
C ALA A 8 -1.71 -6.29 -10.00
N THR A 9 -0.64 -6.80 -10.61
CA THR A 9 -0.70 -7.85 -11.64
C THR A 9 -0.44 -9.24 -11.06
N SER A 10 0.11 -9.32 -9.84
CA SER A 10 0.36 -10.58 -9.14
C SER A 10 0.53 -10.38 -7.64
N GLY A 11 0.59 -11.50 -6.91
CA GLY A 11 0.81 -11.52 -5.46
C GLY A 11 -0.45 -11.22 -4.64
N SER A 12 -0.29 -11.26 -3.33
CA SER A 12 -1.37 -11.02 -2.37
C SER A 12 -0.80 -10.54 -1.04
N THR A 13 -1.52 -9.68 -0.33
CA THR A 13 -1.17 -9.27 1.04
C THR A 13 -2.28 -9.71 1.99
N ALA A 14 -1.93 -10.50 3.01
CA ALA A 14 -2.89 -10.97 3.99
C ALA A 14 -3.49 -9.81 4.79
N SER A 15 -4.81 -9.84 4.98
CA SER A 15 -5.49 -8.92 5.89
C SER A 15 -5.01 -9.13 7.33
N MET A 16 -5.05 -8.06 8.13
CA MET A 16 -4.66 -8.12 9.54
C MET A 16 -5.78 -7.61 10.43
N ASN A 17 -5.90 -8.22 11.60
CA ASN A 17 -6.73 -7.70 12.67
C ASN A 17 -5.99 -6.57 13.41
N MET A 18 -6.74 -5.51 13.70
CA MET A 18 -6.31 -4.37 14.50
C MET A 18 -7.16 -4.35 15.76
N THR A 19 -6.52 -4.15 16.91
CA THR A 19 -7.21 -3.91 18.19
C THR A 19 -7.24 -2.41 18.42
N TYR A 20 -8.38 -1.88 18.87
CA TYR A 20 -8.51 -0.47 19.21
C TYR A 20 -7.47 -0.07 20.27
N ASP A 21 -6.89 1.13 20.14
CA ASP A 21 -5.81 1.67 20.98
C ASP A 21 -4.48 0.89 21.02
N VAL A 22 -4.33 -0.18 20.24
CA VAL A 22 -3.08 -0.92 20.10
C VAL A 22 -2.40 -0.57 18.78
N ALA A 23 -1.18 -0.06 18.85
CA ALA A 23 -0.36 0.17 17.66
C ALA A 23 0.14 -1.17 17.09
N LYS A 24 0.12 -1.30 15.76
CA LYS A 24 0.62 -2.50 15.07
C LYS A 24 1.22 -2.13 13.73
N ASN A 25 2.28 -2.84 13.35
CA ASN A 25 2.90 -2.70 12.04
C ASN A 25 1.98 -3.27 10.95
N LEU A 26 1.88 -2.55 9.84
CA LEU A 26 1.19 -3.05 8.64
C LEU A 26 1.81 -4.37 8.17
N THR A 27 0.98 -5.28 7.65
CA THR A 27 1.47 -6.47 6.94
C THR A 27 2.39 -6.03 5.81
N PRO A 28 3.58 -6.65 5.65
CA PRO A 28 4.46 -6.39 4.52
C PRO A 28 3.72 -6.53 3.19
N ASN A 29 3.95 -5.61 2.26
CA ASN A 29 3.39 -5.73 0.91
C ASN A 29 3.81 -7.04 0.24
N GLY A 30 2.83 -7.83 -0.17
CA GLY A 30 2.99 -9.03 -1.00
C GLY A 30 2.46 -8.89 -2.41
N PHE A 31 2.01 -7.69 -2.83
CA PHE A 31 1.60 -7.44 -4.22
C PHE A 31 2.78 -7.04 -5.09
N ALA A 32 2.69 -7.37 -6.38
CA ALA A 32 3.57 -6.86 -7.41
C ALA A 32 2.76 -6.30 -8.59
N ARG A 33 3.32 -5.30 -9.27
CA ARG A 33 2.71 -4.67 -10.45
C ARG A 33 3.77 -4.48 -11.53
N THR A 34 3.60 -5.19 -12.65
CA THR A 34 4.53 -5.18 -13.79
C THR A 34 4.74 -3.75 -14.30
N GLY A 35 6.01 -3.31 -14.38
CA GLY A 35 6.37 -1.96 -14.82
C GLY A 35 6.29 -0.88 -13.74
N TYR A 36 6.01 -1.24 -12.49
CA TYR A 36 5.89 -0.30 -11.37
C TYR A 36 6.64 -0.78 -10.13
N ILE A 37 6.99 0.17 -9.26
CA ILE A 37 7.54 -0.07 -7.93
C ILE A 37 6.48 0.30 -6.89
N PHE A 38 6.32 -0.53 -5.87
CA PHE A 38 5.45 -0.23 -4.74
C PHE A 38 5.92 1.03 -4.00
N ASN A 39 5.02 1.99 -3.78
CA ASN A 39 5.29 3.30 -3.20
C ASN A 39 4.38 3.57 -1.99
N GLY A 40 4.14 2.54 -1.18
CA GLY A 40 3.34 2.63 0.04
C GLY A 40 1.84 2.37 -0.17
N TRP A 41 1.09 2.60 0.88
CA TRP A 41 -0.35 2.38 0.98
C TRP A 41 -1.10 3.71 1.03
N ASN A 42 -2.35 3.74 0.60
CA ASN A 42 -3.26 4.89 0.74
C ASN A 42 -4.63 4.49 1.26
N ARG A 43 -5.34 5.42 1.90
CA ARG A 43 -6.73 5.20 2.33
C ARG A 43 -7.73 5.15 1.17
N PHE A 44 -7.37 5.71 0.02
CA PHE A 44 -8.21 5.77 -1.18
C PHE A 44 -7.51 5.13 -2.38
N ALA A 45 -8.29 4.48 -3.25
CA ALA A 45 -7.77 3.83 -4.46
C ALA A 45 -7.13 4.83 -5.45
N SER A 46 -7.61 6.09 -5.45
CA SER A 46 -7.03 7.18 -6.23
C SER A 46 -5.60 7.53 -5.80
N GLY A 47 -5.16 7.10 -4.62
CA GLY A 47 -3.86 7.46 -4.05
C GLY A 47 -3.78 8.87 -3.46
N ILE A 48 -4.91 9.60 -3.45
CA ILE A 48 -5.07 10.94 -2.86
C ILE A 48 -5.46 10.80 -1.39
N GLY A 49 -4.85 11.59 -0.52
CA GLY A 49 -5.09 11.56 0.93
C GLY A 49 -3.98 10.85 1.69
N THR A 50 -4.29 10.35 2.88
CA THR A 50 -3.28 9.83 3.83
C THR A 50 -2.56 8.60 3.28
N SER A 51 -1.24 8.71 3.21
CA SER A 51 -0.35 7.64 2.75
C SER A 51 0.41 7.02 3.93
N TYR A 52 0.73 5.74 3.81
CA TYR A 52 1.48 4.98 4.82
C TYR A 52 2.60 4.21 4.14
N SER A 53 3.77 4.18 4.77
CA SER A 53 4.91 3.38 4.29
C SER A 53 4.68 1.89 4.52
N ASP A 54 5.44 1.04 3.82
CA ASP A 54 5.42 -0.40 4.08
C ASP A 54 5.81 -0.69 5.54
N LYS A 55 5.14 -1.66 6.16
CA LYS A 55 5.34 -2.07 7.57
C LYS A 55 5.22 -0.95 8.61
N GLN A 56 4.71 0.23 8.24
CA GLN A 56 4.57 1.35 9.16
C GLN A 56 3.74 0.95 10.39
N SER A 57 4.14 1.39 11.58
CA SER A 57 3.33 1.27 12.78
C SER A 57 2.14 2.23 12.71
N VAL A 58 0.93 1.69 12.81
CA VAL A 58 -0.32 2.45 12.74
C VAL A 58 -1.21 2.15 13.94
N LYS A 59 -2.00 3.15 14.35
CA LYS A 59 -2.98 3.06 15.44
C LYS A 59 -4.23 3.86 15.06
N ASN A 60 -5.42 3.35 15.42
CA ASN A 60 -6.70 4.05 15.31
C ASN A 60 -6.96 4.72 13.93
N LEU A 61 -6.78 3.97 12.83
CA LEU A 61 -7.05 4.49 11.47
C LEU A 61 -8.55 4.64 11.13
N SER A 62 -9.42 4.42 12.11
CA SER A 62 -10.85 4.72 12.08
C SER A 62 -11.29 5.10 13.49
N SER A 63 -12.22 6.07 13.59
CA SER A 63 -12.86 6.48 14.84
C SER A 63 -13.94 5.51 15.31
N THR A 64 -14.35 4.56 14.46
CA THR A 64 -15.38 3.57 14.79
C THR A 64 -14.72 2.24 15.18
N ASN A 65 -14.97 1.79 16.42
CA ASN A 65 -14.50 0.49 16.87
C ASN A 65 -15.12 -0.63 16.00
N GLY A 66 -14.30 -1.61 15.60
CA GLY A 66 -14.72 -2.71 14.72
C GLY A 66 -14.82 -2.36 13.23
N ALA A 67 -14.55 -1.12 12.81
CA ALA A 67 -14.61 -0.76 11.40
C ALA A 67 -13.52 -1.45 10.55
N THR A 68 -13.88 -1.83 9.33
CA THR A 68 -12.90 -2.36 8.36
C THR A 68 -12.19 -1.21 7.66
N VAL A 69 -10.91 -1.04 7.99
CA VAL A 69 -10.00 -0.15 7.27
C VAL A 69 -9.48 -0.83 6.00
N ASN A 70 -9.65 -0.18 4.85
CA ASN A 70 -9.11 -0.56 3.54
C ASN A 70 -7.90 0.30 3.19
N LEU A 71 -6.79 -0.35 2.85
CA LEU A 71 -5.62 0.30 2.29
C LEU A 71 -5.43 -0.16 0.85
N TYR A 72 -4.98 0.75 -0.01
CA TYR A 72 -4.78 0.54 -1.44
C TYR A 72 -3.31 0.78 -1.78
N ALA A 73 -2.69 -0.14 -2.52
CA ALA A 73 -1.31 0.01 -2.92
C ALA A 73 -1.13 1.24 -3.83
N LYS A 74 -0.11 2.03 -3.56
CA LYS A 74 0.37 3.09 -4.44
C LYS A 74 1.53 2.56 -5.24
N TRP A 75 1.59 2.94 -6.50
CA TRP A 75 2.56 2.45 -7.46
C TRP A 75 3.24 3.63 -8.16
N LYS A 76 4.55 3.56 -8.34
CA LYS A 76 5.33 4.50 -9.14
C LYS A 76 5.82 3.79 -10.40
N PRO A 77 5.59 4.32 -11.62
CA PRO A 77 6.13 3.73 -12.84
C PRO A 77 7.66 3.59 -12.75
N ILE A 78 8.19 2.48 -13.27
CA ILE A 78 9.63 2.34 -13.47
C ILE A 78 9.99 3.21 -14.68
N THR A 79 10.65 4.34 -14.43
CA THR A 79 11.23 5.15 -15.50
C THR A 79 12.62 4.60 -15.80
N TYR A 80 12.76 3.96 -16.96
CA TYR A 80 14.09 3.67 -17.49
C TYR A 80 14.64 4.96 -18.09
N CYS A 81 15.77 5.45 -17.56
CA CYS A 81 16.56 6.42 -18.29
C CYS A 81 17.03 5.73 -19.57
N ARG A 82 16.42 6.06 -20.71
CA ARG A 82 16.94 5.65 -22.01
C ARG A 82 18.22 6.45 -22.21
N ASN A 83 19.38 5.85 -21.93
CA ASN A 83 20.66 6.41 -22.32
C ASN A 83 20.67 6.45 -23.86
N SER A 84 20.28 7.59 -24.43
CA SER A 84 20.49 7.89 -25.84
C SER A 84 21.98 8.19 -26.01
N PHE A 85 22.80 7.15 -26.11
CA PHE A 85 24.08 7.23 -26.80
C PHE A 85 23.85 6.64 -28.19
N TYR A 86 23.69 7.51 -29.19
CA TYR A 86 24.00 7.17 -30.56
C TYR A 86 25.29 7.90 -30.94
N LEU A 87 26.23 7.10 -31.46
CA LEU A 87 27.52 7.46 -32.06
C LEU A 87 27.34 8.38 -33.27
#